data_AF-A0A8H8JAF3-F1
#
_entry.id   AF-A0A8H8JAF3-F1
#
_cell.length_a   1.000
_cell.length_b   1.000
_cell.length_c   1.000
_cell.angle_alpha   90.00
_cell.angle_beta   90.00
_cell.angle_gamma   90.00
#
_symmetry.space_group_name_H-M   'P 1'
#
loop_
_entity.id
_entity.type
_entity.pdbx_description
1 polymer ?
#
loop_
_entity_poly.entity_id
_entity_poly.type
_entity_poly.pdbx_seq_one_letter_code
_entity_poly.pdbx_strand_id
1 'polypeptide(L)'
;MNKEACFAPASAYARRVKEIQDALRARPNGGIDARHVLVTSDERNPEWWEEIAELGPEWGWIDHATEQTVQKHGKWYPVILDAVFQSMGVGFVGTDHSTMSQLAQKRVEDWNQGLGAE
;
A
#
# COMPACT_ATOMS: atom_id res chain seq x y z
N MET A 1 21.64 8.49 15.74
CA MET A 1 20.26 8.52 15.19
C MET A 1 19.81 7.08 15.09
N ASN A 2 18.87 6.62 15.94
CA ASN A 2 18.39 5.24 15.92
C ASN A 2 17.54 5.04 14.66
N LYS A 3 17.85 4.02 13.84
CA LYS A 3 17.15 3.75 12.57
C LYS A 3 15.66 3.44 12.77
N GLU A 4 15.30 2.88 13.92
CA GLU A 4 13.91 2.55 14.28
C GLU A 4 13.01 3.78 14.43
N ALA A 5 13.57 4.97 14.71
CA ALA A 5 12.80 6.20 14.81
C ALA A 5 12.40 6.80 13.45
N CYS A 6 12.80 6.16 12.34
CA CYS A 6 12.59 6.70 10.99
C CYS A 6 11.41 6.08 10.24
N PHE A 7 10.89 4.93 10.70
CA PHE A 7 9.79 4.22 10.04
C PHE A 7 8.50 4.32 10.84
N ALA A 8 7.39 4.59 10.15
CA ALA A 8 6.08 4.58 10.78
C ALA A 8 5.70 3.13 11.17
N PRO A 9 5.13 2.91 12.37
CA PRO A 9 4.69 1.58 12.78
C PRO A 9 3.49 1.12 11.95
N ALA A 10 3.26 -0.20 11.86
CA ALA A 10 2.12 -0.79 11.15
C ALA A 10 0.76 -0.16 11.58
N SER A 11 0.61 0.14 12.86
CA SER A 11 -0.57 0.80 13.43
C SER A 11 -0.84 2.20 12.87
N ALA A 12 0.19 2.94 12.47
CA ALA A 12 0.02 4.26 11.84
C ALA A 12 -0.59 4.11 10.43
N TYR A 13 -0.12 3.13 9.64
CA TYR A 13 -0.71 2.80 8.34
C TYR A 13 -2.14 2.30 8.49
N ALA A 14 -2.41 1.40 9.45
CA ALA A 14 -3.75 0.89 9.73
C ALA A 14 -4.76 2.01 10.02
N ARG A 15 -4.36 3.00 10.82
CA ARG A 15 -5.18 4.18 11.09
C ARG A 15 -5.48 4.97 9.82
N ARG A 16 -4.48 5.29 8.99
CA ARG A 16 -4.67 6.05 7.75
C ARG A 16 -5.51 5.30 6.71
N VAL A 17 -5.32 3.99 6.60
CA VAL A 17 -6.16 3.13 5.75
C VAL A 17 -7.61 3.21 6.19
N LYS A 18 -7.88 3.13 7.51
CA LYS A 18 -9.23 3.25 8.03
C LYS A 18 -9.85 4.62 7.73
N GLU A 19 -9.09 5.71 7.89
CA GLU A 19 -9.55 7.06 7.56
C GLU A 19 -9.97 7.17 6.08
N ILE A 20 -9.16 6.62 5.16
CA ILE A 20 -9.49 6.57 3.73
C ILE A 20 -10.73 5.72 3.47
N GLN A 21 -10.81 4.52 4.04
CA GLN A 21 -11.96 3.63 3.86
C GLN A 21 -13.26 4.28 4.36
N ASP A 22 -13.22 4.94 5.52
CA ASP A 22 -14.38 5.62 6.08
C ASP A 22 -14.80 6.79 5.17
N ALA A 23 -13.84 7.56 4.63
CA ALA A 23 -14.11 8.63 3.66
C ALA A 23 -14.67 8.11 2.32
N LEU A 24 -14.15 7.00 1.80
CA LEU A 24 -14.65 6.36 0.58
C LEU A 24 -16.08 5.85 0.74
N ARG A 25 -16.41 5.24 1.88
CA ARG A 25 -17.77 4.78 2.19
C ARG A 25 -18.76 5.92 2.35
N ALA A 26 -18.32 7.06 2.89
CA ALA A 26 -19.15 8.24 3.12
C ALA A 26 -19.46 9.05 1.86
N ARG A 27 -18.93 8.69 0.68
CA ARG A 27 -19.17 9.43 -0.57
C ARG A 27 -20.67 9.41 -0.92
N PRO A 28 -21.29 10.58 -1.21
CA PRO A 28 -22.74 10.70 -1.40
C PRO A 28 -23.27 10.00 -2.66
N ASN A 29 -22.42 9.73 -3.65
CA ASN A 29 -22.82 9.18 -4.96
C ASN A 29 -22.28 7.76 -5.18
N GLY A 30 -22.67 6.81 -4.32
CA GLY A 30 -22.24 5.41 -4.43
C GLY A 30 -20.90 5.15 -3.73
N GLY A 31 -20.90 5.32 -2.41
CA GLY A 31 -19.76 5.02 -1.53
C GLY A 31 -19.10 3.67 -1.83
N ILE A 32 -17.78 3.65 -1.73
CA ILE A 32 -16.97 2.48 -2.06
C ILE A 32 -16.52 1.80 -0.77
N ASP A 33 -16.86 0.51 -0.63
CA ASP A 33 -16.37 -0.32 0.47
C ASP A 33 -15.05 -1.01 0.09
N ALA A 34 -13.95 -0.26 0.22
CA ALA A 34 -12.60 -0.70 -0.11
C ALA A 34 -12.04 -1.63 0.98
N ARG A 35 -12.51 -2.89 1.02
CA ARG A 35 -12.20 -3.85 2.10
C ARG A 35 -10.75 -4.34 2.12
N HIS A 36 -10.20 -4.65 0.96
CA HIS A 36 -8.86 -5.24 0.86
C HIS A 36 -7.77 -4.19 0.80
N VAL A 37 -6.65 -4.49 1.46
CA VAL A 37 -5.47 -3.64 1.55
C VAL A 37 -4.28 -4.43 1.00
N LEU A 38 -3.67 -3.89 -0.06
CA LEU A 38 -2.45 -4.44 -0.61
C LEU A 38 -1.26 -3.63 -0.09
N VAL A 39 -0.35 -4.31 0.60
CA VAL A 39 0.89 -3.75 1.13
C VAL A 39 2.04 -4.11 0.19
N THR A 40 2.83 -3.10 -0.17
CA THR A 40 4.05 -3.25 -0.96
C THR A 40 5.18 -2.58 -0.18
N SER A 41 6.26 -3.29 0.09
CA SER A 41 7.39 -2.78 0.86
C SER A 41 8.67 -3.53 0.47
N ASP A 42 9.82 -2.86 0.56
CA ASP A 42 11.14 -3.49 0.47
C ASP A 42 11.67 -3.98 1.83
N GLU A 43 10.82 -3.89 2.88
CA GLU A 43 11.11 -4.38 4.23
C GLU A 43 11.40 -5.90 4.23
N ARG A 44 12.44 -6.28 4.97
CA ARG A 44 12.91 -7.65 5.11
C ARG A 44 12.72 -8.21 6.51
N ASN A 45 12.34 -7.38 7.48
CA ASN A 45 12.05 -7.81 8.84
C ASN A 45 10.79 -8.69 8.87
N PRO A 46 10.90 -10.00 9.18
CA PRO A 46 9.73 -10.87 9.26
C PRO A 46 8.74 -10.43 10.34
N GLU A 47 9.22 -9.87 11.46
CA GLU A 47 8.35 -9.40 12.55
C GLU A 47 7.40 -8.29 12.08
N TRP A 48 7.88 -7.40 11.19
CA TRP A 48 7.03 -6.37 10.61
C TRP A 48 5.93 -6.94 9.70
N TRP A 49 6.25 -7.98 8.93
CA TRP A 49 5.24 -8.67 8.10
C TRP A 49 4.24 -9.46 8.95
N GLU A 50 4.66 -10.00 10.09
CA GLU A 50 3.76 -10.59 11.09
C GLU A 50 2.81 -9.53 11.67
N GLU A 51 3.33 -8.35 12.05
CA GLU A 51 2.49 -7.22 12.49
C GLU A 51 1.44 -6.82 11.43
N ILE A 52 1.81 -6.80 10.15
CA ILE A 52 0.87 -6.53 9.05
C ILE A 52 -0.19 -7.63 8.93
N ALA A 53 0.19 -8.90 9.05
CA ALA A 53 -0.76 -10.03 9.00
C ALA A 53 -1.75 -9.99 10.18
N GLU A 54 -1.30 -9.55 11.36
CA GLU A 54 -2.14 -9.40 12.56
C GLU A 54 -3.21 -8.30 12.42
N LEU A 55 -3.07 -7.36 11.47
CA LEU A 55 -4.11 -6.36 11.17
C LEU A 55 -5.39 -6.97 10.59
N GLY A 56 -5.32 -8.21 10.09
CA GLY A 56 -6.47 -9.02 9.72
C GLY A 56 -6.40 -9.62 8.32
N PRO A 57 -7.37 -10.48 7.97
CA PRO A 57 -7.36 -11.26 6.72
C PRO A 57 -7.46 -10.41 5.45
N GLU A 58 -7.85 -9.14 5.57
CA GLU A 58 -8.00 -8.24 4.43
C GLU A 58 -6.70 -7.53 4.05
N TRP A 59 -5.64 -7.70 4.86
CA TRP A 59 -4.30 -7.20 4.61
C TRP A 59 -3.47 -8.29 3.93
N GLY A 60 -2.91 -7.97 2.77
CA GLY A 60 -2.08 -8.90 2.02
C GLY A 60 -0.95 -8.20 1.27
N TRP A 61 -0.01 -8.99 0.76
CA TRP A 61 1.10 -8.53 -0.05
C TRP A 61 1.43 -9.57 -1.13
N ILE A 62 2.13 -9.14 -2.18
CA ILE A 62 2.66 -10.06 -3.19
C ILE A 62 4.07 -10.47 -2.79
N ASP A 63 4.26 -11.75 -2.48
CA ASP A 63 5.59 -12.31 -2.29
C ASP A 63 6.23 -12.60 -3.65
N HIS A 64 7.00 -11.63 -4.15
CA HIS A 64 7.73 -11.75 -5.40
C HIS A 64 8.73 -12.92 -5.46
N ALA A 65 9.21 -13.41 -4.31
CA ALA A 65 10.09 -14.57 -4.24
C ALA A 65 9.29 -15.86 -4.48
N THR A 66 8.16 -16.03 -3.78
CA THR A 66 7.22 -17.14 -4.02
C THR A 66 6.70 -17.12 -5.46
N GLU A 67 6.37 -15.95 -5.99
CA GLU A 67 5.91 -15.77 -7.37
C GLU A 67 7.02 -15.92 -8.42
N GLN A 68 8.29 -16.02 -8.00
CA GLN A 68 9.48 -16.11 -8.87
C GLN A 68 9.51 -14.99 -9.92
N THR A 69 9.11 -13.78 -9.53
CA THR A 69 8.87 -12.67 -10.45
C THR A 69 10.14 -12.31 -11.23
N VAL A 70 11.29 -12.29 -10.55
CA VAL A 70 12.58 -11.97 -11.16
C VAL A 70 13.00 -13.04 -12.17
N GLN A 71 12.78 -14.31 -11.88
CA GLN A 71 13.14 -15.43 -12.73
C GLN A 71 12.26 -15.47 -13.99
N LYS A 72 10.96 -15.18 -13.84
CA LYS A 72 9.99 -15.18 -14.94
C LYS A 72 10.09 -13.96 -15.84
N HIS A 73 10.33 -12.77 -15.28
CA HIS A 73 10.16 -11.51 -15.99
C HIS A 73 11.39 -10.60 -15.96
N GLY A 74 12.33 -10.83 -15.05
CA GLY A 74 13.57 -10.06 -14.93
C GLY A 74 13.59 -9.10 -13.74
N LYS A 75 14.79 -8.62 -13.39
CA LYS A 75 15.08 -7.90 -12.13
C LYS A 75 14.27 -6.62 -11.90
N TRP A 76 13.75 -6.01 -12.95
CA TRP A 76 13.01 -4.75 -12.87
C TRP A 76 11.50 -4.95 -12.69
N TYR A 77 10.99 -6.17 -12.90
CA TYR A 77 9.55 -6.39 -12.85
C TYR A 77 8.92 -6.24 -11.48
N PRO A 78 9.55 -6.62 -10.34
CA PRO A 78 8.94 -6.40 -9.03
C PRO A 78 8.52 -4.94 -8.81
N VAL A 79 9.44 -3.99 -9.01
CA VAL A 79 9.14 -2.55 -8.83
C VAL A 79 8.11 -2.02 -9.84
N ILE A 80 8.10 -2.55 -11.07
CA ILE A 80 7.12 -2.17 -12.09
C ILE A 80 5.72 -2.67 -11.70
N LEU A 81 5.64 -3.92 -11.26
CA LEU A 81 4.38 -4.55 -10.84
C LEU A 81 3.83 -3.88 -9.59
N ASP A 82 4.65 -3.65 -8.56
CA ASP A 82 4.24 -2.90 -7.37
C ASP A 82 3.71 -1.52 -7.72
N ALA A 83 4.41 -0.78 -8.59
CA ALA A 83 3.95 0.52 -9.04
C ALA A 83 2.60 0.45 -9.77
N VAL A 84 2.35 -0.61 -10.55
CA VAL A 84 1.05 -0.85 -11.19
C VAL A 84 0.00 -1.16 -10.13
N PHE A 85 0.26 -2.10 -9.22
CA PHE A 85 -0.70 -2.50 -8.18
C PHE A 85 -1.12 -1.32 -7.31
N GLN A 86 -0.14 -0.53 -6.84
CA GLN A 86 -0.38 0.68 -6.06
C GLN A 86 -1.24 1.70 -6.82
N SER A 87 -1.07 1.82 -8.14
CA SER A 87 -1.82 2.77 -8.98
C SER A 87 -3.27 2.34 -9.24
N MET A 88 -3.60 1.06 -9.03
CA MET A 88 -4.93 0.50 -9.31
C MET A 88 -5.88 0.57 -8.11
N GLY A 89 -5.42 1.03 -6.96
CA GLY A 89 -6.24 1.20 -5.76
C GLY A 89 -7.26 2.33 -5.90
N VAL A 90 -8.38 2.22 -5.15
CA VAL A 90 -9.34 3.33 -4.95
C VAL A 90 -8.95 4.26 -3.79
N GLY A 91 -7.91 3.86 -3.05
CA GLY A 91 -7.29 4.62 -1.98
C GLY A 91 -5.81 4.30 -1.89
N PHE A 92 -5.01 5.23 -1.37
CA PHE A 92 -3.56 5.07 -1.23
C PHE A 92 -3.06 5.64 0.08
N VAL A 93 -2.21 4.89 0.80
CA VAL A 93 -1.46 5.37 1.96
C VAL A 93 0.02 5.17 1.70
N GLY A 94 0.81 6.24 1.82
CA GLY A 94 2.24 6.22 1.52
C GLY A 94 3.08 6.99 2.54
N THR A 95 4.18 7.57 2.06
CA THR A 95 5.12 8.37 2.84
C THR A 95 5.59 9.57 2.01
N ASP A 96 5.63 10.74 2.63
CA ASP A 96 5.75 12.07 1.98
C ASP A 96 7.09 12.29 1.25
N HIS A 97 8.10 11.47 1.53
CA HIS A 97 9.44 11.55 0.93
C HIS A 97 9.75 10.43 -0.08
N SER A 98 8.78 9.54 -0.33
CA SER A 98 8.93 8.50 -1.34
C SER A 98 8.36 8.96 -2.68
N THR A 99 9.23 9.13 -3.68
CA THR A 99 8.82 9.42 -5.06
C THR A 99 7.84 8.37 -5.60
N MET A 100 8.00 7.10 -5.19
CA MET A 100 7.09 6.02 -5.57
C MET A 100 5.71 6.22 -4.96
N SER A 101 5.65 6.62 -3.69
CA SER A 101 4.39 6.90 -3.00
C SER A 101 3.65 8.09 -3.62
N GLN A 102 4.36 9.19 -3.87
CA GLN A 102 3.76 10.38 -4.52
C GLN A 102 3.22 10.06 -5.93
N LEU A 103 3.94 9.24 -6.70
CA LEU A 103 3.51 8.83 -8.03
C LEU A 103 2.26 7.93 -7.99
N ALA A 104 2.24 6.97 -7.08
CA ALA A 104 1.10 6.08 -6.88
C ALA A 104 -0.15 6.87 -6.44
N GLN A 105 0.00 7.76 -5.46
CA GLN A 105 -1.08 8.63 -5.00
C GLN A 105 -1.70 9.42 -6.15
N LYS A 106 -0.87 10.11 -6.94
CA LYS A 106 -1.36 10.91 -8.08
C LYS A 106 -2.15 10.06 -9.08
N ARG A 107 -1.75 8.80 -9.32
CA ARG A 107 -2.47 7.90 -10.22
C ARG A 107 -3.78 7.40 -9.62
N VAL A 108 -3.81 7.09 -8.33
CA VAL A 108 -5.07 6.74 -7.64
C VAL A 108 -6.08 7.88 -7.72
N GLU A 109 -5.63 9.10 -7.49
CA GLU A 109 -6.48 10.31 -7.57
C GLU A 109 -6.96 10.58 -9.00
N ASP A 110 -6.06 10.55 -9.99
CA ASP A 110 -6.36 10.89 -11.38
C ASP A 110 -7.14 9.78 -12.12
N TRP A 111 -6.72 8.52 -11.98
CA TRP A 111 -7.28 7.42 -12.78
C TRP A 111 -8.54 6.82 -12.16
N ASN A 112 -8.59 6.77 -10.82
CA ASN A 112 -9.66 6.07 -10.10
C ASN A 112 -10.58 7.04 -9.34
N GLN A 113 -10.33 8.35 -9.42
CA GLN A 113 -11.00 9.36 -8.58
C GLN A 113 -10.91 8.97 -7.09
N GLY A 114 -9.79 8.36 -6.70
CA GLY A 114 -9.56 7.82 -5.36
C GLY A 114 -9.18 8.87 -4.32
N LEU A 115 -8.77 8.43 -3.14
CA LEU A 115 -8.23 9.30 -2.08
C LEU A 115 -6.80 8.88 -1.72
N GLY A 116 -5.91 9.85 -1.56
CA GLY A 116 -4.57 9.64 -1.02
C GLY A 116 -4.42 10.14 0.41
N ALA A 117 -3.57 9.48 1.18
CA ALA A 117 -3.04 10.00 2.43
C ALA A 117 -1.53 9.78 2.51
N GLU A 118 -0.86 10.86 2.90
CA GLU A 118 0.53 10.97 3.30
C GLU A 118 0.61 10.88 4.84
#